data_AF-A0A377XS61-F1
#
_entry.id   AF-A0A377XS61-F1
#
_cell.length_a   1.000
_cell.length_b   1.000
_cell.length_c   1.000
_cell.angle_alpha   90.00
_cell.angle_beta   90.00
_cell.angle_gamma   90.00
#
_symmetry.space_group_name_H-M   'P 1'
#
loop_
_entity.id
_entity.type
_entity.pdbx_description
1 polymer ?
#
loop_
_entity_poly.entity_id
_entity_poly.type
_entity_poly.pdbx_seq_one_letter_code
_entity_poly.pdbx_strand_id
1 'polypeptide(L)'
;MAASGGYMMACVANKIVSAPFAILGSIGVVAQIPNLHRFLKNKDIDIELHTAGQYKRTLTMLGENTEEGRRKFREDLNETHHLFKDFVHRMRPGLDIEQVATGEHWYGVQALEKRTGGCG
;
A
#
# COMPACT_ATOMS: atom_id res chain seq x y z
N MET A 1 0.59 16.88 -4.19
CA MET A 1 0.64 15.43 -4.46
C MET A 1 -0.45 14.76 -3.66
N ALA A 2 -1.24 13.89 -4.29
CA ALA A 2 -2.25 13.07 -3.60
C ALA A 2 -2.17 11.65 -4.18
N ALA A 3 -1.21 10.87 -3.67
CA ALA A 3 -0.93 9.50 -4.10
C ALA A 3 -1.04 8.54 -2.89
N SER A 4 -1.32 7.26 -3.15
CA SER A 4 -1.59 6.23 -2.15
C SER A 4 -2.66 6.68 -1.16
N GLY A 5 -2.37 6.75 0.14
CA GLY A 5 -3.31 7.23 1.16
C GLY A 5 -3.88 8.63 0.89
N GLY A 6 -3.11 9.52 0.25
CA GLY A 6 -3.62 10.85 -0.13
C GLY A 6 -4.71 10.78 -1.22
N TYR A 7 -4.58 9.85 -2.17
CA TYR A 7 -5.61 9.61 -3.18
C TYR A 7 -6.85 8.94 -2.56
N MET A 8 -6.64 8.01 -1.62
CA MET A 8 -7.71 7.40 -0.83
C MET A 8 -8.56 8.47 -0.12
N MET A 9 -7.92 9.41 0.57
CA MET A 9 -8.64 10.51 1.22
C MET A 9 -9.36 11.40 0.20
N ALA A 10 -8.75 11.71 -0.94
CA ALA A 10 -9.37 12.52 -1.99
C ALA A 10 -10.63 11.87 -2.60
N CYS A 11 -10.71 10.53 -2.61
CA CYS A 11 -11.87 9.81 -3.14
C CYS A 11 -13.18 10.09 -2.38
N VAL A 12 -13.14 10.56 -1.13
CA VAL A 12 -14.38 10.88 -0.38
C VAL A 12 -15.12 12.10 -0.94
N ALA A 13 -14.42 13.00 -1.64
CA ALA A 13 -15.02 14.22 -2.17
C ALA A 13 -16.02 13.93 -3.31
N ASN A 14 -17.01 14.78 -3.50
CA ASN A 14 -17.89 14.70 -4.69
C ASN A 14 -17.12 15.04 -5.99
N LYS A 15 -16.13 15.93 -5.91
CA LYS A 15 -15.28 16.35 -7.02
C LYS A 15 -13.83 16.45 -6.58
N ILE A 16 -12.93 15.90 -7.38
CA ILE A 16 -11.47 16.07 -7.23
C ILE A 16 -11.02 17.07 -8.30
N VAL A 17 -10.28 18.09 -7.87
CA VAL A 17 -9.62 19.05 -8.75
C VAL A 17 -8.12 18.90 -8.52
N SER A 18 -7.34 18.86 -9.60
CA SER A 18 -5.90 18.71 -9.53
C SER A 18 -5.21 19.59 -10.56
N ALA A 19 -4.00 20.07 -10.24
CA ALA A 19 -3.16 20.73 -11.22
C ALA A 19 -2.68 19.72 -12.29
N PRO A 20 -2.41 20.15 -13.52
CA PRO A 20 -1.96 19.27 -14.61
C PRO A 20 -0.76 18.38 -14.24
N PHE A 21 0.18 18.92 -13.47
CA PHE A 21 1.41 18.26 -13.02
C PHE A 21 1.28 17.59 -11.64
N ALA A 22 0.09 17.58 -11.03
CA ALA A 22 -0.11 16.94 -9.75
C ALA A 22 0.07 15.42 -9.87
N ILE A 23 0.87 14.84 -8.99
CA ILE A 23 1.01 13.38 -8.90
C ILE A 23 -0.19 12.82 -8.13
N LEU A 24 -0.92 11.92 -8.79
CA LEU A 24 -2.09 11.19 -8.31
C LEU A 24 -1.86 9.68 -8.43
N GLY A 25 -2.75 8.88 -7.82
CA GLY A 25 -2.72 7.43 -7.97
C GLY A 25 -1.93 6.71 -6.90
N SER A 26 -1.03 5.83 -7.33
CA SER A 26 -0.30 4.91 -6.46
C SER A 26 -1.26 4.07 -5.61
N ILE A 27 -2.31 3.54 -6.25
CA ILE A 27 -3.26 2.62 -5.61
C ILE A 27 -2.53 1.29 -5.48
N GLY A 28 -2.01 1.04 -4.28
CA GLY A 28 -1.17 -0.09 -3.95
C GLY A 28 -0.68 0.01 -2.51
N VAL A 29 -0.25 -1.12 -1.96
CA VAL A 29 0.26 -1.23 -0.60
C VAL A 29 1.64 -1.87 -0.65
N VAL A 30 2.63 -1.19 -0.07
CA VAL A 30 3.99 -1.68 0.04
C VAL A 30 4.48 -1.47 1.46
N ALA A 31 5.26 -2.43 1.96
CA ALA A 31 5.96 -2.29 3.21
C ALA A 31 7.35 -2.89 3.08
N GLN A 32 8.33 -2.20 3.67
CA GLN A 32 9.72 -2.65 3.72
C GLN A 32 10.17 -2.65 5.18
N ILE A 33 10.73 -3.77 5.61
CA ILE A 33 11.21 -3.97 6.98
C ILE A 33 12.61 -4.55 6.89
N PRO A 34 13.68 -3.75 7.07
CA PRO A 34 15.02 -4.29 7.10
C PRO A 34 15.19 -5.19 8.33
N ASN A 35 15.85 -6.33 8.16
CA ASN A 35 16.08 -7.28 9.24
C ASN A 35 17.58 -7.32 9.60
N LEU A 36 17.89 -6.85 10.81
CA LEU A 36 19.23 -6.75 11.36
C LEU A 36 19.60 -7.96 12.24
N HIS A 37 18.70 -8.94 12.37
CA HIS A 37 18.90 -10.10 13.24
C HIS A 37 20.23 -10.81 12.99
N ARG A 38 20.57 -11.07 11.72
CA ARG A 38 21.84 -11.72 11.35
C ARG A 38 23.06 -10.89 11.74
N PHE A 39 22.98 -9.57 11.58
CA PHE A 39 24.08 -8.67 11.98
C PHE A 39 24.30 -8.69 13.49
N LEU A 40 23.23 -8.64 14.27
CA LEU A 40 23.28 -8.67 15.74
C LEU A 40 23.79 -10.02 16.25
N LYS A 41 23.30 -11.12 15.68
CA LYS A 41 23.76 -12.47 15.98
C LYS A 41 25.26 -12.65 15.74
N ASN A 42 25.79 -12.08 14.64
CA ASN A 42 27.22 -12.12 14.34
C ASN A 42 28.09 -11.29 15.30
N LYS A 43 27.48 -10.45 16.13
CA LYS A 43 28.14 -9.64 17.16
C LYS A 43 27.85 -10.13 18.57
N ASP A 44 27.29 -11.34 18.70
CA ASP A 44 26.88 -11.93 19.98
C ASP A 44 25.95 -11.01 20.79
N ILE A 45 25.06 -10.29 20.08
CA ILE A 45 24.04 -9.43 20.69
C ILE A 45 22.71 -10.19 20.71
N ASP A 46 22.25 -10.50 21.91
CA ASP A 46 20.95 -11.13 22.13
C ASP A 46 19.81 -10.10 22.15
N ILE A 47 18.69 -10.45 21.52
CA ILE A 47 17.47 -9.65 21.50
C ILE A 47 16.33 -10.48 22.08
N GLU A 48 15.80 -10.05 23.22
CA GLU A 48 14.60 -10.64 23.79
C GLU A 48 13.34 -9.95 23.26
N LEU A 49 12.38 -10.76 22.81
CA LEU A 49 11.06 -10.30 22.38
C LEU A 49 9.98 -10.91 23.25
N HIS A 50 9.28 -10.07 23.99
CA HIS A 50 8.15 -10.46 24.84
C HIS A 50 6.84 -9.96 24.21
N THR A 51 5.94 -10.87 23.86
CA THR A 51 4.64 -10.53 23.23
C THR A 51 3.48 -11.26 23.88
N ALA A 52 2.36 -10.55 24.08
CA ALA A 52 1.09 -11.16 24.48
C ALA A 52 0.18 -11.39 23.25
N GLY A 53 -0.08 -12.67 22.92
CA GLY A 53 -0.90 -13.11 21.78
C GLY A 53 -0.05 -13.57 20.58
N GLN A 54 -0.45 -14.69 19.95
CA GLN A 54 0.34 -15.41 18.93
C GLN A 54 0.71 -14.58 17.68
N TYR A 55 -0.03 -13.52 17.36
CA TYR A 55 0.11 -12.80 16.08
C TYR A 55 0.35 -11.29 16.22
N LYS A 56 0.72 -10.78 17.41
CA LYS A 56 0.91 -9.32 17.58
C LYS A 56 2.07 -8.74 16.75
N ARG A 57 3.01 -9.56 16.26
CA ARG A 57 4.03 -9.15 15.28
C ARG A 57 4.35 -10.28 14.31
N THR A 58 4.02 -10.06 13.05
CA THR A 58 4.31 -10.96 11.93
C THR A 58 5.75 -10.85 11.44
N LEU A 59 6.34 -9.65 11.52
CA LEU A 59 7.73 -9.37 11.17
C LEU A 59 8.35 -8.38 12.18
N THR A 60 9.65 -8.51 12.40
CA THR A 60 10.44 -7.65 13.28
C THR A 60 11.74 -7.21 12.60
N MET A 61 12.29 -6.09 13.08
CA MET A 61 13.57 -5.54 12.60
C MET A 61 14.77 -6.25 13.23
N LEU A 62 14.65 -6.70 14.48
CA LEU A 62 15.78 -7.13 15.32
C LEU A 62 15.75 -8.63 15.63
N GLY A 63 14.57 -9.25 15.65
CA GLY A 63 14.39 -10.68 15.87
C GLY A 63 14.37 -11.48 14.58
N GLU A 64 14.38 -12.80 14.72
CA GLU A 64 14.27 -13.71 13.59
C GLU A 64 12.86 -13.68 12.98
N ASN A 65 12.79 -13.53 11.66
CA ASN A 65 11.52 -13.51 10.92
C ASN A 65 11.30 -14.88 10.25
N THR A 66 10.33 -15.64 10.78
CA THR A 66 9.96 -16.97 10.27
C THR A 66 9.24 -16.89 8.92
N GLU A 67 9.16 -18.01 8.20
CA GLU A 67 8.45 -18.06 6.92
C GLU A 67 6.93 -17.90 7.09
N GLU A 68 6.36 -18.42 8.18
CA GLU A 68 4.96 -18.22 8.54
C GLU A 68 4.67 -16.74 8.77
N GLY A 69 5.59 -16.03 9.46
CA GLY A 69 5.51 -14.59 9.68
C GLY A 69 5.52 -13.81 8.35
N ARG A 70 6.39 -14.20 7.43
CA ARG A 70 6.46 -13.62 6.07
C ARG A 70 5.20 -13.91 5.25
N ARG A 71 4.65 -15.12 5.33
CA ARG A 71 3.41 -15.50 4.65
C ARG A 71 2.24 -14.66 5.15
N LYS A 72 2.02 -14.62 6.47
CA LYS A 72 0.91 -13.84 7.05
C LYS A 72 1.05 -12.34 6.75
N PHE A 73 2.27 -11.80 6.75
CA PHE A 73 2.49 -10.40 6.36
C PHE A 73 2.13 -10.12 4.89
N ARG A 74 2.44 -11.04 3.98
CA ARG A 74 2.00 -10.95 2.56
C ARG A 74 0.47 -11.00 2.45
N GLU A 75 -0.17 -11.85 3.24
CA GLU A 75 -1.64 -11.91 3.31
C GLU A 75 -2.23 -10.59 3.79
N ASP A 76 -1.68 -9.99 4.84
CA ASP A 76 -2.11 -8.69 5.35
C ASP A 76 -1.97 -7.57 4.31
N LEU A 77 -0.88 -7.56 3.54
CA LEU A 77 -0.66 -6.61 2.45
C LEU A 77 -1.69 -6.79 1.33
N ASN A 78 -1.97 -8.04 0.94
CA ASN A 78 -2.96 -8.34 -0.09
C ASN A 78 -4.38 -7.96 0.36
N GLU A 79 -4.75 -8.28 1.60
CA GLU A 79 -6.05 -7.89 2.17
C GLU A 79 -6.21 -6.37 2.19
N THR A 80 -5.18 -5.65 2.65
CA THR A 80 -5.18 -4.18 2.65
C THR A 80 -5.31 -3.63 1.23
N HIS A 81 -4.62 -4.23 0.25
CA HIS A 81 -4.71 -3.82 -1.14
C HIS A 81 -6.11 -4.04 -1.72
N HIS A 82 -6.74 -5.18 -1.43
CA HIS A 82 -8.12 -5.45 -1.82
C HIS A 82 -9.08 -4.41 -1.24
N LEU A 83 -9.01 -4.15 0.07
CA LEU A 83 -9.85 -3.13 0.72
C LEU A 83 -9.67 -1.74 0.11
N PHE A 84 -8.43 -1.39 -0.27
CA PHE A 84 -8.16 -0.12 -0.94
C PHE A 84 -8.79 -0.07 -2.34
N LYS A 85 -8.64 -1.12 -3.16
CA LYS A 85 -9.30 -1.24 -4.47
C LYS A 85 -10.81 -1.07 -4.35
N ASP A 86 -11.43 -1.80 -3.43
CA ASP A 86 -12.88 -1.77 -3.19
C ASP A 86 -13.37 -0.40 -2.72
N PHE A 87 -12.58 0.27 -1.88
CA PHE A 87 -12.89 1.63 -1.45
C PHE A 87 -12.86 2.62 -2.62
N VAL A 88 -11.81 2.58 -3.45
CA VAL A 88 -11.72 3.47 -4.62
C VAL A 88 -12.84 3.17 -5.61
N HIS A 89 -13.15 1.89 -5.86
CA HIS A 89 -14.24 1.48 -6.73
C HIS A 89 -15.59 2.07 -6.29
N ARG A 90 -15.93 1.92 -4.99
CA ARG A 90 -17.17 2.46 -4.43
C ARG A 90 -17.27 3.97 -4.54
N MET A 91 -16.17 4.68 -4.32
CA MET A 91 -16.15 6.13 -4.38
C MET A 91 -16.07 6.68 -5.82
N ARG A 92 -15.59 5.87 -6.78
CA ARG A 92 -15.37 6.22 -8.18
C ARG A 92 -15.81 5.07 -9.11
N PRO A 93 -17.12 4.77 -9.21
CA PRO A 93 -17.61 3.59 -9.93
C PRO A 93 -17.34 3.59 -11.44
N GLY A 94 -17.09 4.76 -12.04
CA GLY A 94 -16.72 4.89 -13.46
C GLY A 94 -15.23 4.69 -13.75
N LEU A 95 -14.41 4.40 -12.74
CA LEU A 95 -12.97 4.16 -12.90
C LEU A 95 -12.71 2.67 -13.10
N ASP A 96 -11.94 2.31 -14.13
CA ASP A 96 -11.44 0.94 -14.30
C ASP A 96 -10.34 0.68 -13.27
N ILE A 97 -10.72 -0.02 -12.20
CA ILE A 97 -9.85 -0.31 -11.06
C ILE A 97 -8.71 -1.25 -11.42
N GLU A 98 -8.92 -2.20 -12.34
CA GLU A 98 -7.84 -3.11 -12.74
C GLU A 98 -6.76 -2.37 -13.52
N GLN A 99 -7.14 -1.36 -14.30
CA GLN A 99 -6.18 -0.52 -15.03
C GLN A 99 -5.42 0.46 -14.12
N VAL A 100 -6.01 0.93 -13.01
CA VAL A 100 -5.40 1.97 -12.16
C VAL A 100 -4.76 1.47 -10.86
N ALA A 101 -5.09 0.26 -10.42
CA ALA A 101 -4.57 -0.36 -9.19
C ALA A 101 -3.32 -1.21 -9.41
N THR A 102 -2.43 -0.75 -10.28
CA THR A 102 -1.13 -1.39 -10.55
C THR A 102 -0.02 -0.94 -9.60
N GLY A 103 -0.30 0.06 -8.74
CA GLY A 103 0.71 0.75 -7.92
C GLY A 103 1.40 1.92 -8.62
N GLU A 104 1.14 2.15 -9.91
CA GLU A 104 1.71 3.28 -10.65
C GLU A 104 1.09 4.62 -10.25
N HIS A 105 1.88 5.68 -10.41
CA HIS A 105 1.42 7.06 -10.26
C HIS A 105 1.22 7.70 -11.62
N TRP A 106 0.37 8.72 -11.67
CA TRP A 106 -0.07 9.39 -12.89
C TRP A 106 -0.19 10.89 -12.62
N TYR A 107 0.14 11.70 -13.62
CA TYR A 107 -0.03 13.15 -13.54
C TYR A 107 -1.51 13.53 -13.71
N GLY A 108 -1.90 14.70 -13.20
CA GLY A 108 -3.27 15.21 -13.27
C GLY A 108 -3.85 15.22 -14.69
N VAL A 109 -3.03 15.47 -15.71
CA VAL A 109 -3.44 15.35 -17.13
C VAL A 109 -3.81 13.92 -17.53
N GLN A 110 -2.96 12.95 -17.20
CA GLN A 110 -3.24 11.53 -17.41
C GLN A 110 -4.44 11.10 -16.57
N ALA A 111 -4.70 11.79 -15.46
CA ALA A 111 -5.80 11.47 -14.58
C ALA A 111 -7.20 11.76 -15.10
N LEU A 112 -7.29 12.74 -15.99
CA LEU A 112 -8.53 13.00 -16.70
C LEU A 112 -8.81 11.89 -17.72
N GLU A 113 -7.80 11.42 -18.43
CA GLU A 113 -7.92 10.39 -19.48
C GLU A 113 -8.43 9.05 -18.92
N LYS A 114 -7.89 8.59 -17.78
CA LYS A 114 -8.35 7.32 -17.18
C LYS A 114 -9.74 7.42 -16.54
N ARG A 115 -10.21 8.63 -16.20
CA ARG A 115 -11.57 8.85 -15.67
C ARG A 115 -12.64 8.76 -16.76
N THR A 116 -12.30 9.17 -17.99
CA THR A 116 -13.24 9.21 -19.11
C THR A 116 -13.30 7.90 -19.88
N GLY A 117 -12.61 6.85 -19.43
CA GLY A 117 -12.60 5.55 -20.09
C GLY A 117 -12.23 5.67 -21.56
N GLY A 118 -11.05 6.22 -21.86
CA GLY A 118 -10.41 6.11 -23.18
C GLY A 118 -11.34 6.14 -24.41
N CYS A 119 -12.24 7.12 -24.52
CA CYS A 119 -12.94 7.41 -25.76
C CYS A 119 -12.39 8.71 -26.35
N GLY A 120 -11.52 8.54 -27.35
CA GLY A 120 -11.59 9.38 -28.54
C GLY A 120 -12.76 8.93 -29.41
#